data_AF-A0A0A0NQQ0-F1
#
_entry.id   AF-A0A0A0NQQ0-F1
#
_cell.length_a   1.000
_cell.length_b   1.000
_cell.length_c   1.000
_cell.angle_alpha   90.00
_cell.angle_beta   90.00
_cell.angle_gamma   90.00
#
_symmetry.space_group_name_H-M   'P 1'
#
loop_
_entity.id
_entity.type
_entity.pdbx_description
1 polymer ?
#
loop_
_entity_poly.entity_id
_entity_poly.type
_entity_poly.pdbx_seq_one_letter_code
_entity_poly.pdbx_strand_id
1 'polypeptide(L)'
;MTVKGIDVSSYQSATFSTSGLDFVFVKATEGTSYVNPKMRDQVAHARAAGLVVGSYHFLRPGSMTAQAAYFVEKCASVEGDPLFADWEDPGVSCADKDRFLAEVKRLRGKTHRVGLYCNLDYWTRRDTTSNAGDALWIADYVTAGKPRISAAWTFHQHADRPLDTNVGKFANRAALRAWATKSSSGSTGGSTSSSGSKTTTYKVKSGDTLSGIATKFGTTVAKLSKANGISNPNRIYAGQTLNIVK
;
A
#
# COMPACT_ATOMS: atom_id res chain seq x y z
N MET A 1 7.25 -17.33 -8.18
CA MET A 1 7.56 -17.27 -6.74
C MET A 1 6.55 -16.35 -6.08
N THR A 2 6.12 -16.68 -4.86
CA THR A 2 5.23 -15.85 -4.03
C THR A 2 6.03 -15.33 -2.84
N VAL A 3 5.86 -14.04 -2.52
CA VAL A 3 6.43 -13.46 -1.30
C VAL A 3 5.80 -14.08 -0.07
N LYS A 4 6.58 -14.26 0.99
CA LYS A 4 6.11 -14.84 2.26
C LYS A 4 5.91 -13.76 3.31
N GLY A 5 4.89 -13.91 4.15
CA GLY A 5 4.66 -12.97 5.23
C GLY A 5 3.86 -13.59 6.35
N ILE A 6 3.63 -12.77 7.36
CA ILE A 6 2.78 -13.09 8.51
C ILE A 6 1.90 -11.89 8.79
N ASP A 7 0.95 -12.06 9.69
CA ASP A 7 0.30 -10.95 10.35
C ASP A 7 0.43 -11.09 11.87
N VAL A 8 0.47 -9.95 12.56
CA VAL A 8 0.73 -9.89 14.00
C VAL A 8 -0.17 -8.86 14.67
N SER A 9 -0.46 -9.10 15.94
CA SER A 9 -1.24 -8.22 16.80
C SER A 9 -0.55 -8.08 18.18
N SER A 10 -1.27 -7.59 19.18
CA SER A 10 -0.77 -7.53 20.55
C SER A 10 -0.46 -8.90 21.15
N TYR A 11 -0.97 -10.00 20.58
CA TYR A 11 -0.68 -11.36 21.05
C TYR A 11 0.76 -11.79 20.77
N GLN A 12 1.38 -11.26 19.71
CA GLN A 12 2.76 -11.58 19.35
C GLN A 12 3.77 -10.62 20.01
N SER A 13 5.05 -11.01 20.00
CA SER A 13 6.14 -10.14 20.48
C SER A 13 6.27 -8.89 19.62
N ALA A 14 6.78 -7.81 20.20
CA ALA A 14 7.27 -6.65 19.44
C ALA A 14 8.45 -7.03 18.52
N THR A 15 9.22 -8.04 18.91
CA THR A 15 10.41 -8.56 18.24
C THR A 15 10.17 -9.95 17.66
N PHE A 16 9.04 -10.16 16.98
CA PHE A 16 8.74 -11.42 16.30
C PHE A 16 9.85 -11.81 15.31
N SER A 17 9.97 -13.12 15.00
CA SER A 17 10.97 -13.58 14.03
C SER A 17 10.68 -13.03 12.63
N THR A 18 11.69 -12.42 12.01
CA THR A 18 11.61 -11.86 10.64
C THR A 18 12.30 -12.75 9.60
N SER A 19 12.89 -13.86 10.04
CA SER A 19 13.68 -14.74 9.17
C SER A 19 12.82 -15.32 8.05
N GLY A 20 13.28 -15.17 6.81
CA GLY A 20 12.60 -15.70 5.62
C GLY A 20 11.30 -14.98 5.24
N LEU A 21 10.95 -13.87 5.90
CA LEU A 21 9.78 -13.07 5.57
C LEU A 21 10.11 -11.95 4.58
N ASP A 22 9.13 -11.59 3.77
CA ASP A 22 9.15 -10.46 2.85
C ASP A 22 8.23 -9.32 3.29
N PHE A 23 7.16 -9.65 4.01
CA PHE A 23 6.19 -8.68 4.50
C PHE A 23 5.57 -9.07 5.82
N VAL A 24 4.95 -8.08 6.48
CA VAL A 24 4.10 -8.27 7.66
C VAL A 24 2.92 -7.31 7.62
N PHE A 25 1.76 -7.78 8.07
CA PHE A 25 0.62 -6.92 8.39
C PHE A 25 0.43 -6.81 9.89
N VAL A 26 0.37 -5.59 10.41
CA VAL A 26 0.33 -5.32 11.85
C VAL A 26 -1.04 -4.78 12.24
N LYS A 27 -1.68 -5.35 13.27
CA LYS A 27 -2.92 -4.80 13.82
C LYS A 27 -2.65 -3.40 14.31
N ALA A 28 -3.40 -2.42 13.81
CA ALA A 28 -3.30 -1.04 14.28
C ALA A 28 -4.37 -0.75 15.32
N THR A 29 -5.63 -0.99 14.97
CA THR A 29 -6.79 -0.55 15.75
C THR A 29 -7.94 -1.54 15.65
N GLU A 30 -8.91 -1.41 16.55
CA GLU A 30 -10.17 -2.16 16.54
C GLU A 30 -11.30 -1.26 17.06
N GLY A 31 -12.41 -1.20 16.32
CA GLY A 31 -13.51 -0.30 16.66
C GLY A 31 -13.04 1.15 16.78
N THR A 32 -13.54 1.88 17.77
CA THR A 32 -13.19 3.31 17.98
C THR A 32 -12.40 3.56 19.26
N SER A 33 -11.87 2.51 19.90
CA SER A 33 -11.31 2.63 21.25
C SER A 33 -10.00 1.89 21.45
N TYR A 34 -9.75 0.81 20.71
CA TYR A 34 -8.54 0.00 20.89
C TYR A 34 -7.44 0.39 19.90
N VAL A 35 -6.24 0.65 20.43
CA VAL A 35 -4.99 0.72 19.68
C VAL A 35 -4.12 -0.45 20.12
N ASN A 36 -3.51 -1.17 19.18
CA ASN A 36 -2.53 -2.20 19.52
C ASN A 36 -1.31 -1.55 20.23
N PRO A 37 -1.05 -1.87 21.51
CA PRO A 37 0.02 -1.22 22.28
C PRO A 37 1.42 -1.55 21.74
N LYS A 38 1.58 -2.63 20.97
CA LYS A 38 2.85 -3.07 20.38
C LYS A 38 3.05 -2.59 18.94
N MET A 39 2.05 -1.94 18.33
CA MET A 39 2.06 -1.61 16.91
C MET A 39 3.32 -0.86 16.47
N ARG A 40 3.70 0.20 17.20
CA ARG A 40 4.85 1.04 16.82
C ARG A 40 6.16 0.25 16.82
N ASP A 41 6.38 -0.55 17.85
CA ASP A 41 7.59 -1.37 17.96
C ASP A 41 7.60 -2.50 16.94
N GLN A 42 6.45 -3.14 16.69
CA GLN A 42 6.30 -4.15 15.63
C GLN A 42 6.59 -3.59 14.24
N VAL A 43 6.08 -2.40 13.93
CA VAL A 43 6.35 -1.69 12.66
C VAL A 43 7.83 -1.31 12.56
N ALA A 44 8.41 -0.75 13.61
CA ALA A 44 9.82 -0.36 13.62
C ALA A 44 10.75 -1.56 13.42
N HIS A 45 10.50 -2.66 14.14
CA HIS A 45 11.22 -3.92 14.02
C HIS A 45 11.13 -4.51 12.60
N ALA A 46 9.93 -4.55 12.03
CA ALA A 46 9.71 -5.04 10.67
C ALA A 46 10.46 -4.20 9.62
N ARG A 47 10.45 -2.87 9.75
CA ARG A 47 11.17 -1.96 8.86
C ARG A 47 12.68 -2.13 8.99
N ALA A 48 13.20 -2.29 10.21
CA ALA A 48 14.62 -2.55 10.45
C ALA A 48 15.08 -3.86 9.77
N ALA A 49 14.21 -4.87 9.70
CA ALA A 49 14.43 -6.11 8.96
C ALA A 49 14.20 -6.00 7.43
N GLY A 50 13.87 -4.81 6.92
CA GLY A 50 13.67 -4.55 5.49
C GLY A 50 12.38 -5.14 4.91
N LEU A 51 11.40 -5.48 5.74
CA LEU A 51 10.11 -6.02 5.30
C LEU A 51 9.25 -4.93 4.62
N VAL A 52 8.28 -5.36 3.81
CA VAL A 52 7.15 -4.50 3.44
C VAL A 52 6.14 -4.56 4.59
N VAL A 53 5.72 -3.40 5.09
CA VAL A 53 4.80 -3.30 6.22
C VAL A 53 3.45 -2.85 5.70
N GLY A 54 2.39 -3.53 6.13
CA GLY A 54 1.02 -3.04 6.06
C GLY A 54 0.38 -3.02 7.43
N SER A 55 -0.82 -2.46 7.51
CA SER A 55 -1.57 -2.37 8.76
C SER A 55 -3.04 -2.69 8.56
N TYR A 56 -3.67 -3.28 9.57
CA TYR A 56 -5.08 -3.62 9.50
C TYR A 56 -5.88 -3.09 10.69
N HIS A 57 -7.17 -2.93 10.45
CA HIS A 57 -8.16 -2.49 11.42
C HIS A 57 -9.27 -3.54 11.55
N PHE A 58 -9.49 -4.06 12.75
CA PHE A 58 -10.57 -5.02 13.02
C PHE A 58 -11.91 -4.27 13.13
N LEU A 59 -12.82 -4.52 12.19
CA LEU A 59 -14.11 -3.85 12.15
C LEU A 59 -15.03 -4.32 13.28
N ARG A 60 -15.73 -3.38 13.91
CA ARG A 60 -16.79 -3.65 14.88
C ARG A 60 -18.10 -2.97 14.47
N PRO A 61 -19.27 -3.43 14.94
CA PRO A 61 -20.53 -2.71 14.71
C PRO A 61 -20.43 -1.26 15.20
N GLY A 62 -21.03 -0.32 14.47
CA GLY A 62 -21.04 1.10 14.81
C GLY A 62 -20.68 2.01 13.64
N SER A 63 -20.18 3.21 13.92
CA SER A 63 -19.89 4.22 12.90
C SER A 63 -18.63 3.87 12.10
N MET A 64 -18.80 3.50 10.83
CA MET A 64 -17.70 3.18 9.91
C MET A 64 -16.83 4.39 9.59
N THR A 65 -17.40 5.59 9.56
CA THR A 65 -16.62 6.82 9.35
C THR A 65 -15.77 7.15 10.57
N ALA A 66 -16.29 6.94 11.78
CA ALA A 66 -15.51 7.11 13.00
C ALA A 66 -14.39 6.06 13.11
N GLN A 67 -14.67 4.80 12.78
CA GLN A 67 -13.65 3.75 12.74
C GLN A 67 -12.56 4.02 11.69
N ALA A 68 -12.94 4.46 10.49
CA ALA A 68 -11.98 4.81 9.44
C ALA A 68 -11.09 5.99 9.84
N ALA A 69 -11.67 7.05 10.42
CA ALA A 69 -10.91 8.18 10.96
C ALA A 69 -9.95 7.75 12.07
N TYR A 70 -10.46 6.96 13.04
CA TYR A 70 -9.68 6.42 14.14
C TYR A 70 -8.51 5.56 13.64
N PHE A 71 -8.76 4.69 12.66
CA PHE A 71 -7.72 3.88 12.04
C PHE A 71 -6.61 4.75 11.44
N VAL A 72 -6.95 5.67 10.54
CA VAL A 72 -5.92 6.43 9.81
C VAL A 72 -5.18 7.44 10.70
N GLU A 73 -5.78 7.89 11.80
CA GLU A 73 -5.15 8.78 12.78
C GLU A 73 -4.17 8.02 13.69
N LYS A 74 -4.55 6.83 14.16
CA LYS A 74 -3.73 6.06 15.11
C LYS A 74 -2.70 5.15 14.44
N CYS A 75 -2.94 4.73 13.21
CA CYS A 75 -2.08 3.79 12.49
C CYS A 75 -0.67 4.36 12.29
N ALA A 76 0.35 3.59 12.70
CA ALA A 76 1.76 3.92 12.47
C ALA A 76 2.21 3.60 11.02
N SER A 77 1.39 3.98 10.04
CA SER A 77 1.72 3.81 8.63
C SER A 77 2.46 5.02 8.06
N VAL A 78 3.27 4.76 7.04
CA VAL A 78 3.86 5.78 6.17
C VAL A 78 3.30 5.63 4.76
N GLU A 79 3.49 6.66 3.92
CA GLU A 79 3.05 6.61 2.52
C GLU A 79 3.55 5.34 1.80
N GLY A 80 2.62 4.68 1.10
CA GLY A 80 2.88 3.44 0.39
C GLY A 80 2.68 2.16 1.20
N ASP A 81 2.40 2.23 2.51
CA ASP A 81 1.95 1.04 3.24
C ASP A 81 0.51 0.67 2.80
N PRO A 82 0.21 -0.61 2.56
CA PRO A 82 -1.16 -1.05 2.35
C PRO A 82 -1.94 -1.07 3.68
N LEU A 83 -3.19 -0.62 3.62
CA LEU A 83 -4.11 -0.57 4.75
C LEU A 83 -5.26 -1.55 4.49
N PHE A 84 -5.60 -2.38 5.47
CA PHE A 84 -6.65 -3.40 5.33
C PHE A 84 -7.78 -3.19 6.34
N ALA A 85 -9.01 -3.32 5.85
CA ALA A 85 -10.17 -3.55 6.69
C ALA A 85 -10.24 -5.06 7.00
N ASP A 86 -10.23 -5.44 8.26
CA ASP A 86 -10.41 -6.82 8.71
C ASP A 86 -11.89 -7.02 9.07
N TRP A 87 -12.59 -7.75 8.22
CA TRP A 87 -14.03 -7.99 8.32
C TRP A 87 -14.33 -9.44 8.71
N GLU A 88 -14.51 -9.64 10.01
CA GLU A 88 -14.82 -10.94 10.61
C GLU A 88 -15.90 -10.86 11.70
N ASP A 89 -16.40 -9.67 12.03
CA ASP A 89 -17.47 -9.49 12.99
C ASP A 89 -18.85 -9.66 12.30
N PRO A 90 -19.71 -10.60 12.74
CA PRO A 90 -20.99 -10.87 12.10
C PRO A 90 -21.99 -9.72 12.24
N GLY A 91 -21.77 -8.77 13.16
CA GLY A 91 -22.57 -7.56 13.31
C GLY A 91 -22.19 -6.43 12.33
N VAL A 92 -21.13 -6.60 11.54
CA VAL A 92 -20.74 -5.63 10.50
C VAL A 92 -21.31 -6.10 9.17
N SER A 93 -22.18 -5.30 8.56
CA SER A 93 -22.82 -5.62 7.28
C SER A 93 -21.90 -5.40 6.07
N CYS A 94 -22.27 -5.92 4.91
CA CYS A 94 -21.57 -5.62 3.65
C CYS A 94 -21.52 -4.11 3.36
N ALA A 95 -22.64 -3.41 3.62
CA ALA A 95 -22.72 -1.96 3.43
C ALA A 95 -21.79 -1.20 4.37
N ASP A 96 -21.62 -1.68 5.60
CA ASP A 96 -20.71 -1.08 6.57
C ASP A 96 -19.24 -1.29 6.19
N LYS A 97 -18.86 -2.53 5.85
CA LYS A 97 -17.55 -2.81 5.25
C LYS A 97 -17.25 -1.87 4.08
N ASP A 98 -18.18 -1.75 3.14
CA ASP A 98 -17.99 -0.91 1.94
C ASP A 98 -17.84 0.56 2.28
N ARG A 99 -18.62 1.05 3.25
CA ARG A 99 -18.51 2.42 3.76
C ARG A 99 -17.15 2.66 4.43
N PHE A 100 -16.63 1.71 5.21
CA PHE A 100 -15.30 1.81 5.80
C PHE A 100 -14.21 1.86 4.73
N LEU A 101 -14.23 0.95 3.76
CA LEU A 101 -13.26 0.92 2.65
C LEU A 101 -13.29 2.23 1.86
N ALA A 102 -14.49 2.73 1.53
CA ALA A 102 -14.66 4.00 0.83
C ALA A 102 -14.10 5.17 1.63
N GLU A 103 -14.32 5.21 2.94
CA GLU A 103 -13.85 6.29 3.79
C GLU A 103 -12.33 6.29 3.97
N VAL A 104 -11.71 5.12 4.18
CA VAL A 104 -10.24 5.01 4.22
C VAL A 104 -9.65 5.39 2.85
N LYS A 105 -10.27 5.01 1.73
CA LYS A 105 -9.87 5.47 0.39
C LYS A 105 -10.00 6.98 0.23
N ARG A 106 -11.06 7.60 0.74
CA ARG A 106 -11.24 9.06 0.72
C ARG A 106 -10.12 9.76 1.50
N LEU A 107 -9.77 9.26 2.69
CA LEU A 107 -8.78 9.84 3.58
C LEU A 107 -7.33 9.61 3.12
N ARG A 108 -7.01 8.41 2.60
CA ARG A 108 -5.61 7.96 2.37
C ARG A 108 -5.36 7.31 1.02
N GLY A 109 -6.38 7.14 0.18
CA GLY A 109 -6.29 6.41 -1.09
C GLY A 109 -5.36 7.04 -2.14
N LYS A 110 -4.96 8.31 -2.00
CA LYS A 110 -3.93 8.91 -2.86
C LYS A 110 -2.55 8.30 -2.64
N THR A 111 -2.24 7.90 -1.41
CA THR A 111 -0.89 7.47 -1.00
C THR A 111 -0.84 6.03 -0.50
N HIS A 112 -1.99 5.39 -0.23
CA HIS A 112 -2.08 4.04 0.32
C HIS A 112 -2.98 3.16 -0.54
N ARG A 113 -2.60 1.89 -0.69
CA ARG A 113 -3.53 0.84 -1.15
C ARG A 113 -4.49 0.54 0.00
N VAL A 114 -5.78 0.41 -0.30
CA VAL A 114 -6.81 0.10 0.71
C VAL A 114 -7.53 -1.18 0.31
N GLY A 115 -7.30 -2.26 1.06
CA GLY A 115 -7.82 -3.59 0.77
C GLY A 115 -8.74 -4.15 1.85
N LEU A 116 -9.28 -5.33 1.58
CA LEU A 116 -10.14 -6.09 2.48
C LEU A 116 -9.43 -7.38 2.89
N TYR A 117 -9.47 -7.68 4.18
CA TYR A 117 -9.28 -9.00 4.73
C TYR A 117 -10.62 -9.60 5.15
N CYS A 118 -10.82 -10.88 4.83
CA CYS A 118 -11.90 -11.71 5.36
C CYS A 118 -11.59 -13.19 5.11
N ASN A 119 -12.32 -14.09 5.77
CA ASN A 119 -12.22 -15.52 5.51
C ASN A 119 -13.12 -15.99 4.35
N LEU A 120 -12.97 -17.27 3.99
CA LEU A 120 -13.73 -17.89 2.90
C LEU A 120 -15.26 -17.80 3.09
N ASP A 121 -15.78 -17.95 4.32
CA ASP A 121 -17.22 -17.82 4.61
C ASP A 121 -17.71 -16.40 4.28
N TYR A 122 -17.02 -15.40 4.82
CA TYR A 122 -17.39 -14.02 4.64
C TYR A 122 -17.40 -13.64 3.16
N TRP A 123 -16.38 -14.07 2.41
CA TRP A 123 -16.32 -13.79 0.99
C TRP A 123 -17.38 -14.54 0.16
N THR A 124 -17.64 -15.81 0.43
CA THR A 124 -18.47 -16.66 -0.46
C THR A 124 -19.93 -16.74 -0.08
N ARG A 125 -20.28 -16.51 1.19
CA ARG A 125 -21.65 -16.68 1.71
C ARG A 125 -22.26 -15.39 2.24
N ARG A 126 -21.46 -14.43 2.71
CA ARG A 126 -21.96 -13.19 3.31
C ARG A 126 -21.84 -11.99 2.37
N ASP A 127 -20.70 -11.86 1.70
CA ASP A 127 -20.47 -10.75 0.80
C ASP A 127 -21.39 -10.82 -0.43
N THR A 128 -22.04 -9.70 -0.71
CA THR A 128 -22.94 -9.54 -1.86
C THR A 128 -22.49 -8.41 -2.79
N THR A 129 -21.38 -7.75 -2.49
CA THR A 129 -20.93 -6.55 -3.22
C THR A 129 -19.64 -6.78 -3.99
N SER A 130 -18.91 -7.85 -3.69
CA SER A 130 -17.59 -8.22 -4.24
C SER A 130 -16.54 -7.11 -4.11
N ASN A 131 -16.78 -6.13 -3.23
CA ASN A 131 -15.89 -5.00 -3.07
C ASN A 131 -14.79 -5.32 -2.05
N ALA A 132 -13.59 -5.60 -2.57
CA ALA A 132 -12.36 -5.80 -1.81
C ALA A 132 -11.44 -4.57 -1.81
N GLY A 133 -11.89 -3.43 -2.35
CA GLY A 133 -11.02 -2.26 -2.53
C GLY A 133 -9.91 -2.51 -3.56
N ASP A 134 -8.65 -2.27 -3.18
CA ASP A 134 -7.46 -2.40 -4.03
C ASP A 134 -6.81 -3.80 -3.96
N ALA A 135 -7.17 -4.61 -2.95
CA ALA A 135 -6.62 -5.94 -2.72
C ALA A 135 -7.54 -6.79 -1.84
N LEU A 136 -7.76 -8.04 -2.26
CA LEU A 136 -8.35 -9.06 -1.41
C LEU A 136 -7.23 -9.85 -0.72
N TRP A 137 -7.26 -9.84 0.61
CA TRP A 137 -6.50 -10.71 1.49
C TRP A 137 -7.47 -11.78 2.03
N ILE A 138 -7.40 -12.99 1.49
CA ILE A 138 -8.35 -14.07 1.84
C ILE A 138 -7.73 -15.01 2.88
N ALA A 139 -8.46 -15.35 3.94
CA ALA A 139 -8.13 -16.48 4.80
C ALA A 139 -8.81 -17.76 4.33
N ASP A 140 -8.00 -18.76 3.98
CA ASP A 140 -8.44 -20.12 3.71
C ASP A 140 -7.30 -21.10 4.07
N TYR A 141 -7.47 -21.95 5.07
CA TYR A 141 -6.37 -22.73 5.62
C TYR A 141 -6.07 -23.99 4.80
N VAL A 142 -5.54 -23.77 3.59
CA VAL A 142 -5.20 -24.77 2.59
C VAL A 142 -3.78 -24.55 2.07
N THR A 143 -3.41 -25.21 0.97
CA THR A 143 -2.09 -25.03 0.36
C THR A 143 -1.82 -23.55 0.05
N ALA A 144 -0.65 -23.06 0.46
CA ALA A 144 -0.22 -21.68 0.21
C ALA A 144 -0.42 -21.28 -1.26
N GLY A 145 -1.04 -20.12 -1.47
CA GLY A 145 -1.34 -19.57 -2.79
C GLY A 145 -2.44 -20.30 -3.59
N LYS A 146 -3.19 -21.22 -2.98
CA LYS A 146 -4.32 -21.92 -3.62
C LYS A 146 -5.62 -21.81 -2.81
N PRO A 147 -6.11 -20.61 -2.46
CA PRO A 147 -7.37 -20.48 -1.75
C PRO A 147 -8.53 -20.99 -2.60
N ARG A 148 -9.57 -21.53 -1.98
CA ARG A 148 -10.76 -22.11 -2.63
C ARG A 148 -11.77 -21.03 -3.08
N ILE A 149 -11.27 -20.00 -3.77
CA ILE A 149 -12.08 -18.93 -4.38
C ILE A 149 -11.73 -18.77 -5.86
N SER A 150 -12.72 -18.37 -6.66
CA SER A 150 -12.53 -17.97 -8.06
C SER A 150 -12.16 -16.49 -8.21
N ALA A 151 -12.48 -15.68 -7.20
CA ALA A 151 -12.20 -14.24 -7.22
C ALA A 151 -10.71 -13.94 -7.24
N ALA A 152 -10.35 -12.81 -7.85
CA ALA A 152 -8.97 -12.33 -7.84
C ALA A 152 -8.55 -11.97 -6.42
N TRP A 153 -7.46 -12.57 -5.95
CA TRP A 153 -6.87 -12.31 -4.64
C TRP A 153 -5.43 -11.80 -4.77
N THR A 154 -4.99 -11.07 -3.75
CA THR A 154 -3.64 -10.48 -3.66
C THR A 154 -2.80 -11.16 -2.59
N PHE A 155 -3.41 -11.42 -1.43
CA PHE A 155 -2.79 -12.13 -0.31
C PHE A 155 -3.66 -13.30 0.11
N HIS A 156 -3.02 -14.37 0.60
CA HIS A 156 -3.67 -15.57 1.09
C HIS A 156 -3.08 -15.93 2.44
N GLN A 157 -3.88 -15.82 3.51
CA GLN A 157 -3.58 -16.39 4.82
C GLN A 157 -3.92 -17.87 4.77
N HIS A 158 -2.92 -18.73 4.88
CA HIS A 158 -3.04 -20.16 4.58
C HIS A 158 -2.80 -21.07 5.79
N ALA A 159 -2.48 -20.49 6.95
CA ALA A 159 -2.37 -21.17 8.22
C ALA A 159 -2.54 -20.15 9.36
N ASP A 160 -3.14 -20.56 10.47
CA ASP A 160 -3.36 -19.81 11.71
C ASP A 160 -2.45 -20.29 12.87
N ARG A 161 -1.70 -21.38 12.64
CA ARG A 161 -0.87 -22.04 13.65
C ARG A 161 0.53 -22.40 13.12
N PRO A 162 1.59 -22.23 13.94
CA PRO A 162 1.60 -21.58 15.26
C PRO A 162 1.42 -20.05 15.20
N LEU A 163 1.40 -19.48 13.98
CA LEU A 163 1.18 -18.07 13.71
C LEU A 163 0.48 -17.92 12.36
N ASP A 164 -0.31 -16.86 12.22
CA ASP A 164 -0.94 -16.47 10.97
C ASP A 164 0.09 -16.26 9.86
N THR A 165 0.08 -17.17 8.89
CA THR A 165 1.08 -17.25 7.82
C THR A 165 0.44 -16.97 6.47
N ASN A 166 1.13 -16.12 5.70
CA ASN A 166 0.61 -15.52 4.50
C ASN A 166 1.55 -15.71 3.30
N VAL A 167 0.95 -15.72 2.11
CA VAL A 167 1.67 -15.48 0.86
C VAL A 167 1.03 -14.35 0.07
N GLY A 168 1.86 -13.59 -0.64
CA GLY A 168 1.43 -12.57 -1.60
C GLY A 168 1.74 -12.98 -3.03
N LYS A 169 0.85 -12.64 -3.97
CA LYS A 169 0.99 -12.96 -5.40
C LYS A 169 1.97 -12.03 -6.12
N PHE A 170 3.20 -11.96 -5.61
CA PHE A 170 4.28 -11.13 -6.15
C PHE A 170 5.54 -11.96 -6.34
N ALA A 171 6.28 -11.67 -7.43
CA ALA A 171 7.50 -12.40 -7.77
C ALA A 171 8.59 -12.30 -6.70
N ASN A 172 8.70 -11.14 -6.04
CA ASN A 172 9.67 -10.84 -5.00
C ASN A 172 9.24 -9.60 -4.19
N ARG A 173 9.99 -9.30 -3.13
CA ARG A 173 9.74 -8.16 -2.24
C ARG A 173 9.73 -6.80 -2.93
N ALA A 174 10.55 -6.61 -3.96
CA ALA A 174 10.59 -5.36 -4.71
C ALA A 174 9.30 -5.14 -5.51
N ALA A 175 8.78 -6.19 -6.15
CA ALA A 175 7.49 -6.15 -6.85
C ALA A 175 6.33 -5.85 -5.87
N LEU A 176 6.35 -6.47 -4.69
CA LEU A 176 5.37 -6.15 -3.63
C LEU A 176 5.49 -4.67 -3.20
N ARG A 177 6.70 -4.18 -2.95
CA ARG A 177 6.93 -2.79 -2.55
C ARG A 177 6.44 -1.81 -3.61
N ALA A 178 6.72 -2.05 -4.89
CA ALA A 178 6.26 -1.22 -5.99
C ALA A 178 4.72 -1.18 -6.11
N TRP A 179 4.07 -2.33 -5.93
CA TRP A 179 2.61 -2.41 -5.89
C TRP A 179 2.02 -1.56 -4.74
N ALA A 180 2.61 -1.71 -3.55
CA ALA A 180 2.18 -1.04 -2.33
C ALA A 180 2.31 0.48 -2.44
N THR A 181 3.44 0.97 -2.93
CA THR A 181 3.72 2.41 -3.14
C THR A 181 2.98 3.03 -4.32
N LYS A 182 2.10 2.27 -4.99
CA LYS A 182 1.42 2.68 -6.24
C LYS A 182 2.40 3.17 -7.31
N SER A 183 3.63 2.70 -7.26
CA SER A 183 4.61 2.96 -8.30
C SER A 183 4.17 2.19 -9.53
N SER A 184 3.95 2.88 -10.66
CA SER A 184 3.56 2.24 -11.91
C SER A 184 4.54 1.11 -12.23
N SER A 185 4.01 -0.10 -12.42
CA SER A 185 4.81 -1.24 -12.87
C SER A 185 5.32 -0.94 -14.28
N GLY A 186 6.57 -0.53 -14.39
CA GLY A 186 7.33 -0.77 -15.61
C GLY A 186 7.44 -2.29 -15.80
N SER A 187 6.77 -2.81 -16.82
CA SER A 187 6.89 -4.20 -17.27
C SER A 187 8.36 -4.58 -17.46
N THR A 188 8.76 -5.73 -16.94
CA THR A 188 10.11 -6.30 -17.07
C THR A 188 10.19 -7.15 -18.33
N GLY A 189 11.21 -6.92 -19.17
CA GLY A 189 11.55 -7.81 -20.28
C GLY A 189 12.50 -7.14 -21.27
N GLY A 190 13.81 -7.37 -21.12
CA GLY A 190 14.81 -6.91 -22.07
C GLY A 190 16.23 -6.95 -21.51
N SER A 191 16.91 -8.05 -21.78
CA SER A 191 18.37 -8.22 -21.66
C SER A 191 19.13 -7.07 -22.31
N THR A 192 20.17 -6.62 -21.60
CA THR A 192 21.40 -5.98 -22.07
C THR A 192 21.40 -5.36 -23.48
N SER A 193 21.17 -4.05 -23.56
CA SER A 193 21.91 -3.19 -24.49
C SER A 193 21.80 -1.74 -24.03
N SER A 194 22.95 -1.14 -23.73
CA SER A 194 23.17 0.27 -23.50
C SER A 194 22.48 1.14 -24.55
N SER A 195 21.48 1.94 -24.15
CA SER A 195 21.11 3.15 -24.90
C SER A 195 20.83 4.28 -23.93
N GLY A 196 21.74 5.25 -23.89
CA GLY A 196 21.61 6.44 -23.07
C GLY A 196 20.28 7.14 -23.32
N SER A 197 19.55 7.41 -22.23
CA SER A 197 18.48 8.40 -22.25
C SER A 197 19.08 9.70 -22.76
N LYS A 198 18.68 10.14 -23.96
CA LYS A 198 19.01 11.48 -24.45
C LYS A 198 18.37 12.47 -23.49
N THR A 199 19.16 12.98 -22.56
CA THR A 199 18.81 14.12 -21.72
C THR A 199 18.52 15.28 -22.65
N THR A 200 17.23 15.57 -22.86
CA THR A 200 16.84 16.76 -23.59
C THR A 200 17.07 17.93 -22.64
N THR A 201 18.07 18.76 -22.93
CA THR A 201 18.29 19.99 -22.18
C THR A 201 17.59 21.15 -22.87
N TYR A 202 16.99 22.04 -22.09
CA TYR A 202 16.36 23.26 -22.58
C TYR A 202 17.02 24.48 -21.96
N LYS A 203 17.50 25.40 -22.80
CA LYS A 203 18.02 26.69 -22.34
C LYS A 203 16.86 27.69 -22.23
N VAL A 204 16.55 28.11 -21.01
CA VAL A 204 15.51 29.08 -20.68
C VAL A 204 15.74 30.37 -21.47
N LYS A 205 14.71 30.87 -22.15
CA LYS A 205 14.73 32.13 -22.89
C LYS A 205 14.11 33.25 -22.06
N SER A 206 14.41 34.50 -22.43
CA SER A 206 13.73 35.65 -21.79
C SER A 206 12.22 35.51 -21.99
N GLY A 207 11.46 35.62 -20.90
CA GLY A 207 10.00 35.44 -20.89
C GLY A 207 9.49 34.01 -20.66
N ASP A 208 10.38 33.00 -20.58
CA ASP A 208 9.97 31.65 -20.22
C ASP A 208 9.59 31.56 -18.73
N THR A 209 8.58 30.74 -18.43
CA THR A 209 8.23 30.31 -17.07
C THR A 209 8.39 28.80 -16.95
N LEU A 210 8.64 28.31 -15.73
CA LEU A 210 8.82 26.87 -15.50
C LEU A 210 7.54 26.08 -15.84
N SER A 211 6.36 26.69 -15.64
CA SER A 211 5.06 26.16 -16.05
C SER A 211 4.89 26.12 -17.57
N GLY A 212 5.25 27.19 -18.29
CA GLY A 212 5.20 27.21 -19.75
C GLY A 212 6.12 26.17 -20.38
N ILE A 213 7.32 25.99 -19.81
CA ILE A 213 8.26 24.95 -20.22
C ILE A 213 7.69 23.56 -19.91
N ALA A 214 7.13 23.35 -18.71
CA ALA A 214 6.52 22.07 -18.36
C ALA A 214 5.44 21.64 -19.35
N THR A 215 4.51 22.55 -19.67
CA THR A 215 3.45 22.33 -20.66
C THR A 215 4.03 22.03 -22.05
N LYS A 216 5.00 22.83 -22.51
CA LYS A 216 5.64 22.66 -23.82
C LYS A 216 6.29 21.29 -24.00
N PHE A 217 6.84 20.72 -22.93
CA PHE A 217 7.54 19.44 -22.97
C PHE A 217 6.71 18.26 -22.45
N GLY A 218 5.43 18.48 -22.10
CA GLY A 218 4.53 17.43 -21.62
C GLY A 218 4.94 16.86 -20.25
N THR A 219 5.48 17.71 -19.37
CA THR A 219 5.88 17.35 -17.99
C THR A 219 5.20 18.27 -16.98
N THR A 220 5.56 18.17 -15.70
CA THR A 220 5.02 19.03 -14.63
C THR A 220 6.08 19.92 -14.04
N VAL A 221 5.64 21.07 -13.50
CA VAL A 221 6.51 21.99 -12.76
C VAL A 221 7.24 21.26 -11.63
N ALA A 222 6.53 20.40 -10.88
CA ALA A 222 7.12 19.63 -9.79
C ALA A 222 8.22 18.67 -10.27
N LYS A 223 8.03 17.98 -11.40
CA LYS A 223 9.05 17.10 -12.00
C LYS A 223 10.27 17.89 -12.44
N LEU A 224 10.07 19.01 -13.14
CA LEU A 224 11.16 19.88 -13.58
C LEU A 224 11.91 20.49 -12.40
N SER A 225 11.20 20.99 -11.38
CA SER A 225 11.80 21.55 -10.18
C SER A 225 12.66 20.53 -9.45
N LYS A 226 12.16 19.31 -9.26
CA LYS A 226 12.91 18.23 -8.60
C LYS A 226 14.15 17.82 -9.40
N ALA A 227 14.02 17.66 -10.71
CA ALA A 227 15.13 17.23 -11.57
C ALA A 227 16.24 18.28 -11.72
N ASN A 228 15.93 19.55 -11.46
CA ASN A 228 16.85 20.67 -11.62
C ASN A 228 17.19 21.37 -10.31
N GLY A 229 16.79 20.82 -9.16
CA GLY A 229 17.06 21.41 -7.84
C GLY A 229 16.46 22.80 -7.62
N ILE A 230 15.34 23.12 -8.27
CA ILE A 230 14.72 24.44 -8.21
C ILE A 230 13.75 24.50 -7.02
N SER A 231 14.17 25.17 -5.95
CA SER A 231 13.34 25.35 -4.74
C SER A 231 12.20 26.35 -4.91
N ASN A 232 12.36 27.36 -5.78
CA ASN A 232 11.31 28.31 -6.11
C ASN A 232 10.95 28.24 -7.61
N PRO A 233 9.86 27.56 -7.99
CA PRO A 233 9.44 27.39 -9.38
C PRO A 233 9.19 28.69 -10.16
N ASN A 234 8.94 29.81 -9.45
CA ASN A 234 8.70 31.13 -10.05
C ASN A 234 10.00 31.90 -10.33
N ARG A 235 11.16 31.33 -10.01
CA ARG A 235 12.47 31.99 -10.13
C ARG A 235 13.43 31.15 -10.98
N ILE A 236 13.25 31.21 -12.30
CA ILE A 236 14.19 30.71 -13.29
C ILE A 236 14.80 31.87 -14.08
N TYR A 237 16.00 31.68 -14.61
CA TYR A 237 16.76 32.74 -15.27
C TYR A 237 16.95 32.45 -16.75
N ALA A 238 16.82 33.47 -17.60
CA ALA A 238 17.20 33.35 -19.00
C ALA A 238 18.67 32.89 -19.10
N GLY A 239 18.91 31.91 -19.96
CA GLY A 239 20.21 31.25 -20.11
C GLY A 239 20.43 30.03 -19.22
N GLN A 240 19.57 29.80 -18.21
CA GLN A 240 19.61 28.59 -17.38
C GLN A 240 19.30 27.35 -18.22
N THR A 241 20.12 26.30 -18.09
CA THR A 241 19.88 25.02 -18.76
C THR A 241 19.10 24.10 -17.83
N LEU A 242 17.94 23.62 -18.29
CA LEU A 242 17.09 22.68 -17.59
C LEU A 242 17.20 21.30 -18.22
N ASN A 243 17.39 20.29 -17.38
CA ASN A 243 17.18 18.89 -17.72
C ASN A 243 15.67 18.66 -17.84
N ILE A 244 15.20 18.42 -19.06
CA ILE A 244 13.80 18.11 -19.32
C ILE A 244 13.57 16.64 -19.04
N VAL A 245 12.77 16.38 -18.00
CA VAL A 245 12.30 15.06 -17.62
C VAL A 245 10.82 14.95 -17.98
N LYS A 246 10.44 13.93 -18.76
CA LYS A 246 9.02 13.64 -19.10
C LYS A 246 8.40 12.75 -18.03
#